data_AF-A0A811K1S2-F1
#
_entry.id   AF-A0A811K1S2-F1
#
_cell.length_a   1.000
_cell.length_b   1.000
_cell.length_c   1.000
_cell.angle_alpha   90.00
_cell.angle_beta   90.00
_cell.angle_gamma   90.00
#
_symmetry.space_group_name_H-M   'P 1'
#
loop_
_entity.id
_entity.type
_entity.pdbx_description
1 polymer ?
#
loop_
_entity_poly.entity_id
_entity_poly.type
_entity_poly.pdbx_seq_one_letter_code
_entity_poly.pdbx_strand_id
1 'polypeptide(L)'
;MSEEQPANNNAEASTSTDLPEDNLLYVMDGTSLKEKLRETISQLEAGIKKSLKAIFQPDVPQDDRPKIFNEGNEAYIVSRIRLERQLDFVAPHQEREADKRLLKAHIDDRDLTISIFSKKLEKIENVLLETGLQVNKRLNIAETARNNLVDMNSVIRASFFMSRGYSVSAPFNWNQGDPSRPFPTEADFASSQLMQAQQLKQKIRINPPPELTLRRLLQRSPNRLLSDLLGHR
;
A
#
# COMPACT_ATOMS: atom_id res chain seq x y z
N MET A 1 59.84 -52.39 -38.02
CA MET A 1 58.92 -53.30 -37.31
C MET A 1 57.56 -52.62 -37.33
N SER A 2 56.94 -52.43 -38.50
CA SER A 2 56.40 -53.45 -39.40
C SER A 2 55.20 -54.14 -38.76
N GLU A 3 54.00 -53.60 -38.99
CA GLU A 3 52.98 -54.36 -39.73
C GLU A 3 51.94 -53.40 -40.31
N GLU A 4 51.85 -53.49 -41.63
CA GLU A 4 51.00 -52.75 -42.53
C GLU A 4 49.89 -53.71 -42.99
N GLN A 5 48.77 -53.16 -43.48
CA GLN A 5 47.86 -53.74 -44.50
C GLN A 5 46.68 -54.69 -44.07
N PRO A 6 45.61 -54.80 -44.90
CA PRO A 6 44.64 -53.74 -45.23
C PRO A 6 43.18 -54.26 -45.40
N ALA A 7 42.30 -53.31 -45.73
CA ALA A 7 40.99 -53.38 -46.40
C ALA A 7 40.39 -54.75 -46.82
N ASN A 8 39.11 -54.94 -46.51
CA ASN A 8 38.17 -55.51 -47.48
C ASN A 8 36.84 -54.76 -47.47
N ASN A 9 36.38 -54.45 -48.68
CA ASN A 9 35.22 -53.63 -49.04
C ASN A 9 33.98 -54.49 -49.29
N ASN A 10 32.84 -53.78 -49.41
CA ASN A 10 31.60 -54.16 -50.09
C ASN A 10 30.63 -55.04 -49.27
N ALA A 11 29.31 -54.87 -49.31
CA ALA A 11 28.42 -53.86 -49.88
C ALA A 11 27.01 -54.17 -49.34
N GLU A 12 26.17 -53.13 -49.29
CA GLU A 12 24.71 -53.19 -49.50
C GLU A 12 23.85 -54.10 -48.60
N ALA A 13 23.16 -53.46 -47.65
CA ALA A 13 21.70 -53.61 -47.53
C ALA A 13 21.15 -52.44 -46.71
N SER A 14 20.53 -51.50 -47.41
CA SER A 14 19.66 -50.48 -46.86
C SER A 14 18.55 -51.12 -46.04
N THR A 15 18.43 -50.77 -44.76
CA THR A 15 17.15 -50.82 -44.04
C THR A 15 17.12 -49.68 -43.04
N SER A 16 17.10 -48.46 -43.57
CA SER A 16 16.62 -47.29 -42.83
C SER A 16 15.13 -47.53 -42.55
N THR A 17 14.85 -48.13 -41.39
CA THR A 17 13.51 -48.09 -40.81
C THR A 17 13.49 -46.80 -40.00
N ASP A 18 13.07 -45.74 -40.68
CA ASP A 18 12.85 -44.43 -40.09
C ASP A 18 11.86 -44.56 -38.94
N LEU A 19 12.38 -44.65 -37.72
CA LEU A 19 11.62 -44.28 -36.53
C LEU A 19 11.40 -42.77 -36.64
N PRO A 20 10.15 -42.28 -36.66
CA PRO A 20 9.94 -40.84 -36.65
C PRO A 20 10.58 -40.31 -35.37
N GLU A 21 11.49 -39.36 -35.55
CA GLU A 21 12.16 -38.65 -34.47
C GLU A 21 11.13 -38.05 -33.51
N ASP A 22 10.78 -38.80 -32.47
CA ASP A 22 9.91 -38.41 -31.36
C ASP A 22 10.67 -37.47 -30.39
N ASN A 23 11.48 -36.56 -30.92
CA ASN A 23 12.19 -35.55 -30.15
C ASN A 23 11.49 -34.18 -30.19
N LEU A 24 10.26 -34.12 -30.71
CA LEU A 24 9.52 -32.86 -30.89
C LEU A 24 8.12 -32.81 -30.23
N LEU A 25 7.76 -33.74 -29.35
CA LEU A 25 6.45 -33.70 -28.67
C LEU A 25 6.48 -33.03 -27.27
N TYR A 26 7.47 -32.18 -27.02
CA TYR A 26 7.44 -31.22 -25.93
C TYR A 26 7.60 -29.78 -26.46
N VAL A 27 7.00 -29.49 -27.61
CA VAL A 27 6.70 -28.11 -27.99
C VAL A 27 5.54 -27.65 -27.12
N MET A 28 5.85 -26.70 -26.23
CA MET A 28 5.18 -25.41 -25.95
C MET A 28 3.73 -25.16 -26.39
N ASP A 29 2.89 -26.18 -26.54
CA ASP A 29 1.45 -26.03 -26.56
C ASP A 29 1.05 -25.91 -25.08
N GLY A 30 0.51 -24.77 -24.65
CA GLY A 30 0.12 -24.51 -23.24
C GLY A 30 -0.93 -25.46 -22.64
N THR A 31 -1.16 -26.62 -23.25
CA THR A 31 -2.05 -27.70 -22.81
C THR A 31 -1.36 -28.57 -21.76
N SER A 32 -2.04 -28.76 -20.63
CA SER A 32 -1.53 -29.54 -19.50
C SER A 32 -1.33 -31.00 -19.89
N LEU A 33 -0.35 -31.71 -19.33
CA LEU A 33 -0.22 -33.17 -19.48
C LEU A 33 -1.53 -33.90 -19.12
N LYS A 34 -2.27 -33.38 -18.12
CA LYS A 34 -3.60 -33.87 -17.74
C LYS A 34 -4.63 -33.74 -18.87
N GLU A 35 -4.55 -32.66 -19.63
CA GLU A 35 -5.45 -32.38 -20.74
C GLU A 35 -5.11 -33.25 -21.95
N LYS A 36 -3.82 -33.41 -22.25
CA LYS A 36 -3.33 -34.33 -23.29
C LYS A 36 -3.70 -35.79 -23.01
N LEU A 37 -3.61 -36.24 -21.75
CA LEU A 37 -4.06 -37.57 -21.32
C LEU A 37 -5.57 -37.75 -21.45
N ARG A 38 -6.35 -36.71 -21.12
CA ARG A 38 -7.81 -36.75 -21.26
C ARG A 38 -8.23 -36.82 -22.74
N GLU A 39 -7.54 -36.10 -23.60
CA GLU A 39 -7.77 -36.11 -25.04
C GLU A 39 -7.48 -37.50 -25.64
N THR A 40 -6.35 -38.13 -25.28
CA THR A 40 -6.01 -39.46 -25.78
C THR A 40 -6.97 -40.54 -25.28
N ILE A 41 -7.45 -40.46 -24.04
CA ILE A 41 -8.52 -41.32 -23.54
C ILE A 41 -9.82 -41.11 -24.34
N SER A 42 -10.19 -39.86 -24.65
CA SER A 42 -11.38 -39.56 -25.45
C SER A 42 -11.29 -40.11 -26.88
N GLN A 43 -10.09 -40.05 -27.49
CA GLN A 43 -9.82 -40.64 -28.80
C GLN A 43 -9.90 -42.16 -28.77
N LEU A 44 -9.39 -42.80 -27.71
CA LEU A 44 -9.49 -44.24 -27.48
C LEU A 44 -10.94 -44.70 -27.34
N GLU A 45 -11.76 -43.96 -26.57
CA GLU A 45 -13.20 -44.22 -26.48
C GLU A 45 -13.91 -44.03 -27.83
N ALA A 46 -13.52 -43.04 -28.63
CA ALA A 46 -14.09 -42.83 -29.95
C ALA A 46 -13.74 -43.99 -30.91
N GLY A 47 -12.50 -44.50 -30.86
CA GLY A 47 -12.09 -45.69 -31.61
C GLY A 47 -12.89 -46.93 -31.23
N ILE A 48 -13.09 -47.18 -29.93
CA ILE A 48 -13.95 -48.28 -29.43
C ILE A 48 -15.40 -48.10 -29.88
N LYS A 49 -15.95 -46.88 -29.81
CA LYS A 49 -17.33 -46.62 -30.26
C LYS A 49 -17.49 -46.89 -31.75
N LYS A 50 -16.50 -46.52 -32.58
CA LYS A 50 -16.49 -46.79 -34.03
C LYS A 50 -16.43 -48.29 -34.34
N SER A 51 -15.56 -49.03 -33.65
CA SER A 51 -15.42 -50.48 -33.84
C SER A 51 -16.68 -51.23 -33.39
N LEU A 52 -17.27 -50.84 -32.26
CA LEU A 52 -18.56 -51.39 -31.79
C LEU A 52 -19.70 -51.06 -32.75
N LYS A 53 -19.74 -49.85 -33.31
CA LYS A 53 -20.76 -49.44 -34.29
C LYS A 53 -20.74 -50.33 -35.54
N ALA A 54 -19.55 -50.71 -36.02
CA ALA A 54 -19.39 -51.60 -37.16
C ALA A 54 -19.86 -53.05 -36.89
N ILE A 55 -19.79 -53.50 -35.63
CA ILE A 55 -20.20 -54.85 -35.22
C ILE A 55 -21.72 -54.93 -34.96
N PHE A 56 -22.28 -53.94 -34.26
CA PHE A 56 -23.63 -54.03 -33.69
C PHE A 56 -24.73 -53.33 -34.51
N GLN A 57 -24.41 -52.39 -35.41
CA GLN A 57 -25.42 -51.69 -36.19
C GLN A 57 -25.62 -52.32 -37.58
N PRO A 58 -26.85 -52.72 -37.95
CA PRO A 58 -27.15 -53.30 -39.27
C PRO A 58 -27.19 -52.27 -40.41
N ASP A 59 -27.14 -50.96 -40.11
CA ASP A 59 -27.29 -49.86 -41.08
C ASP A 59 -26.07 -49.66 -42.00
N VAL A 60 -24.98 -50.39 -41.78
CA VAL A 60 -23.75 -50.29 -42.58
C VAL A 60 -23.76 -51.35 -43.69
N PRO A 61 -23.46 -50.98 -44.96
CA PRO A 61 -23.31 -51.94 -46.05
C PRO A 61 -22.30 -53.03 -45.71
N GLN A 62 -22.61 -54.29 -46.04
CA GLN A 62 -21.80 -55.47 -45.68
C GLN A 62 -20.32 -55.34 -46.10
N ASP A 63 -20.05 -54.64 -47.21
CA ASP A 63 -18.70 -54.44 -47.77
C ASP A 63 -17.88 -53.35 -47.05
N ASP A 64 -18.54 -52.44 -46.32
CA ASP A 64 -17.87 -51.32 -45.63
C ASP A 64 -17.70 -51.57 -44.12
N ARG A 65 -18.41 -52.54 -43.55
CA ARG A 65 -18.24 -53.01 -42.17
C ARG A 65 -16.79 -53.39 -41.82
N PRO A 66 -16.07 -54.21 -42.61
CA PRO A 66 -14.68 -54.55 -42.28
C PRO A 66 -13.76 -53.33 -42.36
N LYS A 67 -14.03 -52.36 -43.25
CA LYS A 67 -13.21 -51.15 -43.41
C LYS A 67 -13.37 -50.21 -42.20
N ILE A 68 -14.60 -49.95 -41.78
CA ILE A 68 -14.90 -49.09 -40.62
C ILE A 68 -14.40 -49.72 -39.32
N PHE A 69 -14.50 -51.05 -39.20
CA PHE A 69 -13.93 -51.77 -38.07
C PHE A 69 -12.40 -51.66 -38.04
N ASN A 70 -11.73 -51.85 -39.18
CA ASN A 70 -10.27 -51.74 -39.27
C ASN A 70 -9.79 -50.31 -38.99
N GLU A 71 -10.47 -49.29 -39.51
CA GLU A 71 -10.18 -47.88 -39.22
C GLU A 71 -10.33 -47.57 -37.71
N GLY A 72 -11.40 -48.07 -37.09
CA GLY A 72 -11.62 -47.92 -35.64
C GLY A 72 -10.56 -48.65 -34.80
N ASN A 73 -10.11 -49.82 -35.25
CA ASN A 73 -9.09 -50.61 -34.58
C ASN A 73 -7.69 -50.00 -34.74
N GLU A 74 -7.37 -49.48 -35.92
CA GLU A 74 -6.12 -48.76 -36.17
C GLU A 74 -6.04 -47.49 -35.32
N ALA A 75 -7.12 -46.69 -35.29
CA ALA A 75 -7.22 -45.53 -34.42
C ALA A 75 -7.05 -45.89 -32.93
N TYR A 76 -7.64 -47.02 -32.50
CA TYR A 76 -7.48 -47.52 -31.13
C TYR A 76 -6.02 -47.90 -30.82
N ILE A 77 -5.34 -48.61 -31.71
CA ILE A 77 -3.95 -49.04 -31.52
C ILE A 77 -3.03 -47.81 -31.45
N VAL A 78 -3.19 -46.86 -32.36
CA VAL A 78 -2.38 -45.62 -32.38
C VAL A 78 -2.61 -44.80 -31.11
N SER A 79 -3.87 -44.59 -30.70
CA SER A 79 -4.19 -43.87 -29.46
C SER A 79 -3.69 -44.59 -28.21
N ARG A 80 -3.70 -45.92 -28.18
CA ARG A 80 -3.15 -46.72 -27.07
C ARG A 80 -1.64 -46.55 -26.95
N ILE A 81 -0.89 -46.69 -28.05
CA ILE A 81 0.56 -46.49 -28.06
C ILE A 81 0.90 -45.07 -27.60
N ARG A 82 0.13 -44.07 -28.05
CA ARG A 82 0.28 -42.69 -27.60
C ARG A 82 0.04 -42.51 -26.10
N LEU A 83 -0.96 -43.18 -25.53
CA LEU A 83 -1.25 -43.15 -24.10
C LEU A 83 -0.12 -43.79 -23.28
N GLU A 84 0.38 -44.95 -23.71
CA GLU A 84 1.51 -45.63 -23.06
C GLU A 84 2.74 -44.70 -23.01
N ARG A 85 3.08 -44.06 -24.14
CA ARG A 85 4.15 -43.06 -24.19
C ARG A 85 3.90 -41.86 -23.27
N GLN A 86 2.68 -41.36 -23.19
CA GLN A 86 2.34 -40.25 -22.28
C GLN A 86 2.43 -40.64 -20.80
N LEU A 87 2.16 -41.91 -20.48
CA LEU A 87 2.21 -42.42 -19.13
C LEU A 87 3.64 -42.46 -18.58
N ASP A 88 4.63 -42.75 -19.43
CA ASP A 88 6.05 -42.72 -19.06
C ASP A 88 6.49 -41.35 -18.55
N PHE A 89 5.88 -40.27 -19.04
CA PHE A 89 6.16 -38.90 -18.59
C PHE A 89 5.45 -38.51 -17.29
N VAL A 90 4.49 -39.29 -16.78
CA VAL A 90 3.74 -38.94 -15.57
C VAL A 90 4.64 -38.95 -14.32
N ALA A 91 5.50 -39.96 -14.18
CA ALA A 91 6.43 -40.07 -13.06
C ALA A 91 7.39 -38.85 -12.93
N PRO A 92 8.13 -38.43 -13.98
CA PRO A 92 8.99 -37.26 -13.90
C PRO A 92 8.22 -35.94 -13.77
N HIS A 93 6.96 -35.87 -14.22
CA HIS A 93 6.10 -34.71 -13.95
C HIS A 93 5.66 -34.65 -12.49
N GLN A 94 5.38 -35.78 -11.86
CA GLN A 94 4.99 -35.85 -10.46
C GLN A 94 6.14 -35.43 -9.53
N GLU A 95 7.37 -35.86 -9.82
CA GLU A 95 8.57 -35.43 -9.10
C GLU A 95 8.78 -33.90 -9.21
N ARG A 96 8.73 -33.36 -10.43
CA ARG A 96 8.80 -31.91 -10.67
C ARG A 96 7.71 -31.13 -9.94
N GLU A 97 6.49 -31.66 -9.86
CA GLU A 97 5.41 -31.02 -9.10
C GLU A 97 5.64 -31.10 -7.58
N ALA A 98 6.27 -32.16 -7.07
CA ALA A 98 6.67 -32.23 -5.67
C ALA A 98 7.74 -31.18 -5.34
N ASP A 99 8.77 -31.04 -6.19
CA ASP A 99 9.81 -30.02 -6.04
C ASP A 99 9.25 -28.61 -6.09
N LYS A 100 8.32 -28.34 -7.02
CA LYS A 100 7.62 -27.05 -7.09
C LYS A 100 6.85 -26.74 -5.81
N ARG A 101 6.19 -27.73 -5.19
CA ARG A 101 5.47 -27.54 -3.92
C ARG A 101 6.43 -27.26 -2.78
N LEU A 102 7.55 -27.97 -2.71
CA LEU A 102 8.58 -27.74 -1.72
C LEU A 102 9.17 -26.32 -1.86
N LEU A 103 9.50 -25.91 -3.08
CA LEU A 103 10.03 -24.59 -3.35
C LEU A 103 9.03 -23.48 -2.99
N LYS A 104 7.74 -23.67 -3.30
CA LYS A 104 6.69 -22.73 -2.87
C LYS A 104 6.62 -22.59 -1.36
N ALA A 105 6.68 -23.71 -0.62
CA ALA A 105 6.70 -23.65 0.85
C ALA A 105 7.91 -22.88 1.39
N HIS A 106 9.09 -23.03 0.78
CA HIS A 106 10.27 -22.23 1.14
C HIS A 106 10.15 -20.74 0.80
N ILE A 107 9.47 -20.41 -0.31
CA ILE A 107 9.18 -19.02 -0.67
C ILE A 107 8.23 -18.41 0.37
N ASP A 108 7.15 -19.12 0.72
CA ASP A 108 6.16 -18.64 1.69
C ASP A 108 6.78 -18.39 3.08
N ASP A 109 7.68 -19.26 3.54
CA ASP A 109 8.42 -19.09 4.80
C ASP A 109 9.37 -17.87 4.78
N ARG A 110 10.04 -17.66 3.64
CA ARG A 110 10.89 -16.47 3.43
C ARG A 110 10.07 -15.19 3.37
N ASP A 111 8.94 -15.19 2.69
CA ASP A 111 8.04 -14.04 2.60
C ASP A 111 7.47 -13.68 3.98
N LEU A 112 7.14 -14.67 4.80
CA LEU A 112 6.75 -14.45 6.19
C LEU A 112 7.88 -13.77 6.98
N THR A 113 9.11 -14.27 6.84
CA THR A 113 10.28 -13.71 7.50
C THR A 113 10.55 -12.27 7.06
N ILE A 114 10.47 -11.99 5.76
CA ILE A 114 10.63 -10.64 5.19
C ILE A 114 9.53 -9.72 5.73
N SER A 115 8.28 -10.18 5.80
CA SER A 115 7.17 -9.39 6.36
C SER A 115 7.41 -9.02 7.83
N ILE A 116 7.93 -9.95 8.62
CA ILE A 116 8.27 -9.70 10.03
C ILE A 116 9.37 -8.64 10.12
N PHE A 117 10.43 -8.73 9.31
CA PHE A 117 11.51 -7.75 9.33
C PHE A 117 11.05 -6.37 8.83
N SER A 118 10.26 -6.31 7.77
CA SER A 118 9.68 -5.06 7.27
C SER A 118 8.87 -4.34 8.34
N LYS A 119 7.98 -5.05 9.05
CA LYS A 119 7.19 -4.48 10.15
C LYS A 119 8.06 -4.01 11.32
N LYS A 120 9.15 -4.71 11.62
CA LYS A 120 10.10 -4.29 12.68
C LYS A 120 10.84 -3.02 12.28
N LEU A 121 11.28 -2.92 11.03
CA LEU A 121 11.96 -1.74 10.50
C LEU A 121 11.05 -0.52 10.51
N GLU A 122 9.80 -0.66 10.06
CA GLU A 122 8.80 0.42 10.11
C GLU A 122 8.58 0.94 11.54
N LYS A 123 8.51 0.03 12.53
CA LYS A 123 8.41 0.42 13.94
C LYS A 123 9.64 1.19 14.43
N ILE A 124 10.84 0.72 14.07
CA ILE A 124 12.09 1.39 14.45
C ILE A 124 12.16 2.78 13.80
N GLU A 125 11.81 2.89 12.53
CA GLU A 125 11.76 4.16 11.80
C GLU A 125 10.82 5.17 12.47
N ASN A 126 9.60 4.75 12.80
CA ASN A 126 8.63 5.61 13.47
C ASN A 126 9.15 6.13 14.83
N VAL A 127 9.74 5.25 15.64
CA VAL A 127 10.35 5.63 16.92
C VAL A 127 11.52 6.59 16.71
N LEU A 128 12.36 6.35 15.69
CA LEU A 128 13.50 7.21 15.40
C LEU A 128 13.05 8.61 14.96
N LEU A 129 12.01 8.71 14.13
CA LEU A 129 11.45 9.99 13.72
C LEU A 129 10.84 10.75 14.90
N GLU A 130 10.05 10.07 15.74
CA GLU A 130 9.46 10.69 16.93
C GLU A 130 10.53 11.19 17.91
N THR A 131 11.51 10.35 18.21
CA THR A 131 12.61 10.70 19.12
C THR A 131 13.48 11.83 18.53
N GLY A 132 13.77 11.80 17.23
CA GLY A 132 14.50 12.87 16.54
C GLY A 132 13.76 14.21 16.62
N LEU A 133 12.45 14.23 16.37
CA LEU A 133 11.62 15.43 16.51
C LEU A 133 11.59 15.92 17.96
N GLN A 134 11.50 15.02 18.93
CA GLN A 134 11.50 15.37 20.35
C GLN A 134 12.85 15.96 20.79
N VAL A 135 13.96 15.39 20.34
CA VAL A 135 15.32 15.89 20.62
C VAL A 135 15.48 17.29 20.04
N ASN A 136 15.07 17.52 18.78
CA ASN A 136 15.13 18.85 18.18
C ASN A 136 14.29 19.89 18.94
N LYS A 137 13.08 19.52 19.37
CA LYS A 137 12.25 20.40 20.21
C LYS A 137 12.96 20.76 21.52
N ARG A 138 13.57 19.78 22.20
CA ARG A 138 14.29 19.99 23.46
C ARG A 138 15.54 20.85 23.26
N LEU A 139 16.26 20.67 22.15
CA LEU A 139 17.43 21.45 21.80
C LEU A 139 17.03 22.93 21.57
N ASN A 140 15.98 23.18 20.79
CA ASN A 140 15.45 24.53 20.59
C ASN A 140 15.02 25.18 21.92
N ILE A 141 14.39 24.44 22.84
CA ILE A 141 14.05 24.93 24.18
C ILE A 141 15.31 25.26 24.97
N ALA A 142 16.33 24.40 24.92
CA ALA A 142 17.60 24.65 25.61
C ALA A 142 18.33 25.88 25.05
N GLU A 143 18.34 26.09 23.74
CA GLU A 143 18.93 27.26 23.10
C GLU A 143 18.17 28.55 23.44
N THR A 144 16.84 28.51 23.38
CA THR A 144 16.01 29.66 23.76
C THR A 144 16.16 30.01 25.25
N ALA A 145 16.29 29.01 26.13
CA ALA A 145 16.58 29.23 27.55
C ALA A 145 18.01 29.77 27.78
N ARG A 146 18.99 29.32 26.98
CA ARG A 146 20.36 29.82 27.03
C ARG A 146 20.45 31.29 26.60
N ASN A 147 19.67 31.68 25.60
CA ASN A 147 19.61 33.07 25.13
C ASN A 147 18.78 33.97 26.07
N ASN A 148 17.76 33.41 26.72
CA ASN A 148 16.89 34.13 27.67
C ASN A 148 17.17 33.70 29.11
N LEU A 149 18.34 34.07 29.63
CA LEU A 149 18.69 33.82 31.04
C LEU A 149 17.78 34.63 31.95
N VAL A 150 17.07 33.96 32.86
CA VAL A 150 16.20 34.59 33.86
C VAL A 150 16.88 34.53 35.22
N ASP A 151 16.89 35.65 35.95
CA ASP A 151 17.37 35.69 37.34
C ASP A 151 16.49 34.80 38.23
N MET A 152 17.09 33.84 38.92
CA MET A 152 16.36 32.93 39.81
C MET A 152 15.60 33.69 40.90
N ASN A 153 16.11 34.82 41.41
CA ASN A 153 15.38 35.58 42.44
C ASN A 153 14.09 36.17 41.90
N SER A 154 14.05 36.57 40.63
CA SER A 154 12.82 37.02 39.97
C SER A 154 11.79 35.88 39.85
N VAL A 155 12.24 34.68 39.50
CA VAL A 155 11.39 33.48 39.42
C VAL A 155 10.85 33.11 40.80
N ILE A 156 11.71 33.05 41.83
CA ILE A 156 11.31 32.72 43.20
C ILE A 156 10.28 33.72 43.73
N ARG A 157 10.49 35.02 43.52
CA ARG A 157 9.54 36.06 43.93
C ARG A 157 8.22 35.95 43.18
N ALA A 158 8.26 35.72 41.86
CA ALA A 158 7.06 35.53 41.06
C ALA A 158 6.29 34.27 41.50
N SER A 159 6.97 33.15 41.70
CA SER A 159 6.38 31.90 42.20
C SER A 159 5.77 32.07 43.59
N PHE A 160 6.44 32.78 44.50
CA PHE A 160 5.91 33.10 45.82
C PHE A 160 4.65 33.97 45.72
N PHE A 161 4.66 34.99 44.85
CA PHE A 161 3.51 35.86 44.62
C PHE A 161 2.31 35.08 44.05
N MET A 162 2.54 34.23 43.04
CA MET A 162 1.51 33.37 42.45
C MET A 162 0.94 32.37 43.45
N SER A 163 1.80 31.81 44.31
CA SER A 163 1.40 30.85 45.35
C SER A 163 0.58 31.54 46.45
N ARG A 164 0.96 32.76 46.85
CA ARG A 164 0.22 33.58 47.82
C ARG A 164 -1.19 33.93 47.34
N GLY A 165 -1.38 34.08 46.02
CA GLY A 165 -2.68 34.32 45.41
C GLY A 165 -3.57 33.07 45.27
N TYR A 166 -3.14 31.86 45.60
CA TYR A 166 -3.87 30.63 45.25
C TYR A 166 -4.18 30.51 43.73
N SER A 167 -3.38 31.11 42.86
CA SER A 167 -3.61 31.11 41.40
C SER A 167 -3.33 29.76 40.71
N VAL A 168 -2.83 28.77 41.44
CA VAL A 168 -2.43 27.46 40.90
C VAL A 168 -3.65 26.55 40.67
N SER A 169 -4.70 26.66 41.47
CA SER A 169 -5.95 25.91 41.29
C SER A 169 -7.11 26.57 42.02
N ALA A 170 -8.25 26.72 41.35
CA ALA A 170 -9.48 27.25 41.94
C ALA A 170 -10.16 26.21 42.86
N PRO A 171 -10.42 26.53 44.14
CA PRO A 171 -11.34 25.80 44.99
C PRO A 171 -12.75 25.64 44.38
N PHE A 172 -13.40 24.51 44.64
CA PHE A 172 -14.71 24.16 44.07
C PHE A 172 -15.85 25.12 44.46
N ASN A 173 -15.69 25.89 45.54
CA ASN A 173 -16.69 26.81 46.07
C ASN A 173 -16.59 28.25 45.52
N TRP A 174 -15.68 28.53 44.58
CA TRP A 174 -15.56 29.86 43.98
C TRP A 174 -16.76 30.20 43.09
N ASN A 175 -17.61 31.13 43.55
CA ASN A 175 -18.75 31.69 42.81
C ASN A 175 -18.41 33.05 42.18
N GLN A 176 -19.07 33.44 41.09
CA GLN A 176 -18.81 34.71 40.40
C GLN A 176 -19.01 35.89 41.37
N GLY A 177 -18.02 36.79 41.46
CA GLY A 177 -18.04 37.92 42.41
C GLY A 177 -17.42 37.65 43.79
N ASP A 178 -16.88 36.45 44.02
CA ASP A 178 -16.19 36.11 45.27
C ASP A 178 -14.88 36.92 45.46
N PRO A 179 -14.73 37.69 46.55
CA PRO A 179 -13.54 38.53 46.82
C PRO A 179 -12.29 37.72 47.17
N SER A 180 -12.41 36.41 47.43
CA SER A 180 -11.26 35.52 47.68
C SER A 180 -10.52 35.10 46.41
N ARG A 181 -11.00 35.52 45.22
CA ARG A 181 -10.40 35.20 43.92
C ARG A 181 -9.12 36.01 43.70
N PRO A 182 -8.05 35.39 43.16
CA PRO A 182 -6.81 36.10 42.80
C PRO A 182 -6.89 36.98 41.55
N PHE A 183 -8.02 36.95 40.84
CA PHE A 183 -8.22 37.75 39.64
C PHE A 183 -8.85 39.08 40.00
N PRO A 184 -8.55 40.16 39.25
CA PRO A 184 -9.18 41.46 39.47
C PRO A 184 -10.71 41.30 39.47
N THR A 185 -11.37 41.70 40.56
CA THR A 185 -12.83 41.70 40.63
C THR A 185 -13.42 42.80 39.74
N GLU A 186 -14.74 42.77 39.50
CA GLU A 186 -15.39 43.82 38.70
C GLU A 186 -15.20 45.22 39.29
N ALA A 187 -15.19 45.32 40.63
CA ALA A 187 -14.86 46.56 41.33
C ALA A 187 -13.41 47.00 41.09
N ASP A 188 -12.45 46.07 41.15
CA ASP A 188 -11.04 46.36 40.84
C ASP A 188 -10.87 46.77 39.38
N PHE A 189 -11.57 46.12 38.46
CA PHE A 189 -11.56 46.45 37.04
C PHE A 189 -12.19 47.81 36.77
N ALA A 190 -13.31 48.13 37.43
CA ALA A 190 -13.97 49.44 37.34
C ALA A 190 -13.06 50.57 37.85
N SER A 191 -12.30 50.29 38.92
CA SER A 191 -11.31 51.23 39.47
C SER A 191 -9.99 51.25 38.70
N SER A 192 -9.77 50.31 37.77
CA SER A 192 -8.51 50.17 37.06
C SER A 192 -8.21 51.36 36.14
N GLN A 193 -6.92 51.65 35.97
CA GLN A 193 -6.45 52.68 35.05
C GLN A 193 -6.89 52.42 33.60
N LEU A 194 -7.08 51.16 33.22
CA LEU A 194 -7.55 50.78 31.89
C LEU A 194 -9.00 51.24 31.65
N MET A 195 -9.88 50.99 32.63
CA MET A 195 -11.28 51.45 32.56
C MET A 195 -11.34 52.98 32.60
N GLN A 196 -10.58 53.63 33.48
CA GLN A 196 -10.50 55.09 33.54
C GLN A 196 -10.03 55.69 32.21
N ALA A 197 -9.02 55.10 31.57
CA ALA A 197 -8.53 55.55 30.27
C ALA A 197 -9.57 55.37 29.15
N GLN A 198 -10.36 54.29 29.18
CA GLN A 198 -11.47 54.09 28.25
C GLN A 198 -12.58 55.13 28.46
N GLN A 199 -12.95 55.41 29.70
CA GLN A 199 -13.93 56.45 30.03
C GLN A 199 -13.46 57.83 29.59
N LEU A 200 -12.18 58.16 29.75
CA LEU A 200 -11.61 59.42 29.25
C LEU A 200 -11.66 59.49 27.72
N LYS A 201 -11.31 58.42 27.02
CA LYS A 201 -11.43 58.35 25.55
C LYS A 201 -12.87 58.51 25.08
N GLN A 202 -13.83 57.91 25.78
CA GLN A 202 -15.26 58.07 25.49
C GLN A 202 -15.73 59.51 25.76
N LYS A 203 -15.34 60.11 26.89
CA LYS A 203 -15.61 61.51 27.20
C LYS A 203 -15.06 62.47 26.13
N ILE A 204 -13.83 62.25 25.65
CA ILE A 204 -13.21 63.03 24.57
C ILE A 204 -13.90 62.81 23.21
N ARG A 205 -14.49 61.62 22.97
CA ARG A 205 -15.31 61.37 21.77
C ARG A 205 -16.65 62.07 21.82
N ILE A 206 -17.30 62.06 22.99
CA ILE A 206 -18.64 62.64 23.20
C ILE A 206 -18.54 64.17 23.25
N ASN A 207 -17.52 64.71 23.93
CA ASN A 207 -17.23 66.14 24.04
C ASN A 207 -15.75 66.39 23.73
N PRO A 208 -15.38 66.56 22.46
CA PRO A 208 -14.01 66.90 22.10
C PRO A 208 -13.67 68.33 22.58
N PRO A 209 -12.50 68.55 23.20
CA PRO A 209 -12.04 69.90 23.50
C PRO A 209 -11.91 70.70 22.18
N PRO A 210 -12.20 72.01 22.20
CA PRO A 210 -12.35 72.83 20.99
C PRO A 210 -11.11 72.79 20.08
N GLU A 211 -9.92 72.64 20.65
CA GLU A 211 -8.66 72.55 19.87
C GLU A 211 -8.54 71.30 19.01
N LEU A 212 -9.05 70.15 19.47
CA LEU A 212 -9.05 68.91 18.68
C LEU A 212 -10.09 68.95 17.57
N THR A 213 -11.20 69.67 17.79
CA THR A 213 -12.21 69.94 16.76
C THR A 213 -11.62 70.80 15.64
N LEU A 214 -10.87 71.85 15.99
CA LEU A 214 -10.19 72.71 15.03
C LEU A 214 -9.11 71.96 14.23
N ARG A 215 -8.29 71.14 14.88
CA ARG A 215 -7.30 70.30 14.17
C ARG A 215 -7.93 69.28 13.22
N ARG A 216 -9.04 68.64 13.60
CA ARG A 216 -9.77 67.71 12.70
C ARG A 216 -10.40 68.43 11.52
N LEU A 217 -10.90 69.65 11.71
CA LEU A 217 -11.46 70.47 10.63
C LEU A 217 -10.37 70.89 9.65
N LEU A 218 -9.19 71.29 10.14
CA LEU A 218 -8.05 71.65 9.30
C LEU A 218 -7.43 70.47 8.54
N GLN A 219 -7.58 69.25 9.03
CA GLN A 219 -7.10 68.02 8.36
C GLN A 219 -8.11 67.42 7.37
N ARG A 220 -9.37 67.89 7.34
CA ARG A 220 -10.36 67.47 6.35
C ARG A 220 -10.07 68.17 5.02
N SER A 221 -10.21 67.44 3.91
CA SER A 221 -10.04 68.05 2.59
C SER A 221 -11.04 69.20 2.40
N PRO A 222 -10.66 70.30 1.74
CA PRO A 222 -11.51 71.49 1.60
C PRO A 222 -12.86 71.17 0.93
N ASN A 223 -12.89 70.15 0.06
CA ASN A 223 -14.09 69.70 -0.62
C ASN A 223 -15.12 69.04 0.31
N ARG A 224 -14.72 68.46 1.45
CA ARG A 224 -15.63 67.88 2.45
C ARG A 224 -16.16 68.91 3.45
N LEU A 225 -15.42 69.99 3.69
CA LEU A 225 -15.88 71.09 4.55
C LEU A 225 -17.04 71.86 3.88
N LEU A 226 -16.96 72.04 2.57
CA LEU A 226 -18.03 72.61 1.76
C LEU A 226 -19.30 71.75 1.80
N SER A 227 -19.20 70.42 1.65
CA SER A 227 -20.36 69.52 1.68
C SER A 227 -21.05 69.46 3.05
N ASP A 228 -20.30 69.57 4.15
CA ASP A 228 -20.85 69.54 5.51
C ASP A 228 -21.50 70.89 5.90
N LEU A 229 -20.96 72.02 5.42
CA LEU A 229 -21.59 73.35 5.56
C LEU A 229 -22.87 73.50 4.72
N LEU A 230 -22.94 72.74 3.62
CA LEU A 230 -24.10 72.63 2.74
C LEU A 230 -25.00 71.42 3.07
N GLY A 231 -24.84 70.82 4.27
CA GLY A 231 -25.49 69.58 4.66
C GLY A 231 -26.99 69.52 4.35
N HIS A 232 -27.39 68.39 3.75
CA HIS A 232 -28.75 67.86 3.60
C HIS A 232 -29.92 68.87 3.58
N ARG A 233 -30.48 69.07 2.37
CA ARG A 233 -31.93 68.89 2.22
C ARG A 233 -32.24 67.40 2.09
#